data_AF-A0A527ZKE9-F1
#
_entry.id   AF-A0A527ZKE9-F1
#
_cell.length_a   1.000
_cell.length_b   1.000
_cell.length_c   1.000
_cell.angle_alpha   90.00
_cell.angle_beta   90.00
_cell.angle_gamma   90.00
#
_symmetry.space_group_name_H-M   'P 1'
#
loop_
_entity.id
_entity.type
_entity.pdbx_description
1 polymer ?
#
loop_
_entity_poly.entity_id
_entity_poly.type
_entity_poly.pdbx_seq_one_letter_code
_entity_poly.pdbx_strand_id
1 'polypeptide(L)'
;VLLGMFGIIIPFQYWLVWTAWYGLFTIFIPVYCFLLMPAITALHGDTERFLERVSAQQWAVMISVYCVSHVPALLTLEVPGFEGRNLLLIAFLIITVQGSDVLQYIYGKLFGRHLMSPKVSPSKTWEGLVGGLATSSLLGALLSFLTPFSPLQAAAVAFIACLMGFLGGLVASAIKRDQGVKDWGHLIEGHGGMMDRADSLVFAAPIFFHTVRYFWT
;
A
#
# COMPACT_ATOMS: atom_id res chain seq x y z
N VAL A 1 -3.52 -16.57 19.26
CA VAL A 1 -3.75 -15.11 19.36
C VAL A 1 -3.88 -14.48 17.98
N LEU A 2 -2.82 -14.48 17.15
CA LEU A 2 -2.81 -13.95 15.77
C LEU A 2 -4.01 -14.36 14.89
N LEU A 3 -4.27 -15.66 14.74
CA LEU A 3 -5.36 -16.18 13.88
C LEU A 3 -6.75 -15.70 14.34
N GLY A 4 -6.97 -15.63 15.65
CA GLY A 4 -8.22 -15.12 16.23
C GLY A 4 -8.39 -13.60 16.04
N MET A 5 -7.28 -12.85 16.08
CA MET A 5 -7.30 -11.41 15.85
C MET A 5 -7.62 -11.07 14.40
N PHE A 6 -7.00 -11.79 13.46
CA PHE A 6 -7.32 -11.66 12.03
C PHE A 6 -8.79 -11.99 11.73
N GLY A 7 -9.35 -13.01 12.38
CA GLY A 7 -10.76 -13.39 12.27
C GLY A 7 -11.77 -12.33 12.71
N ILE A 8 -11.35 -11.34 13.53
CA ILE A 8 -12.21 -10.24 13.99
C ILE A 8 -11.87 -8.95 13.24
N ILE A 9 -10.59 -8.62 13.13
CA ILE A 9 -10.11 -7.35 12.57
C ILE A 9 -10.47 -7.23 11.09
N ILE A 10 -10.32 -8.30 10.30
CA ILE A 10 -10.67 -8.26 8.87
C ILE A 10 -12.17 -7.95 8.67
N PRO A 11 -13.12 -8.78 9.15
CA PRO A 11 -14.53 -8.52 8.89
C PRO A 11 -14.97 -7.18 9.46
N PHE A 12 -14.45 -6.77 10.61
CA PHE A 12 -14.78 -5.48 11.19
C PHE A 12 -14.26 -4.30 10.35
N GLN A 13 -13.00 -4.31 9.90
CA GLN A 13 -12.45 -3.26 9.04
C GLN A 13 -13.25 -3.13 7.74
N TYR A 14 -13.56 -4.26 7.08
CA TYR A 14 -14.33 -4.24 5.84
C TYR A 14 -15.80 -3.87 6.05
N TRP A 15 -16.39 -4.19 7.20
CA TRP A 15 -17.70 -3.70 7.58
C TRP A 15 -17.72 -2.18 7.80
N LEU A 16 -16.66 -1.61 8.41
CA LEU A 16 -16.51 -0.16 8.55
C LEU A 16 -16.37 0.54 7.18
N VAL A 17 -15.62 -0.07 6.25
CA VAL A 17 -15.52 0.41 4.87
C VAL A 17 -16.87 0.32 4.17
N TRP A 18 -17.58 -0.81 4.31
CA TRP A 18 -18.92 -0.99 3.72
C TRP A 18 -19.93 0.05 4.21
N THR A 19 -19.91 0.36 5.50
CA THR A 19 -20.78 1.37 6.11
C THR A 19 -20.31 2.80 5.87
N ALA A 20 -19.21 2.99 5.13
CA ALA A 20 -18.59 4.28 4.82
C ALA A 20 -18.26 5.12 6.07
N TRP A 21 -18.00 4.48 7.22
CA TRP A 21 -17.69 5.19 8.46
C TRP A 21 -16.23 5.66 8.49
N TYR A 22 -15.95 6.71 7.72
CA TYR A 22 -14.60 7.25 7.49
C TYR A 22 -13.78 7.38 8.78
N GLY A 23 -14.29 8.15 9.75
CA GLY A 23 -13.54 8.46 10.96
C GLY A 23 -13.11 7.20 11.73
N LEU A 24 -13.92 6.14 11.71
CA LEU A 24 -13.63 4.92 12.46
C LEU A 24 -12.70 3.98 11.69
N PHE A 25 -12.92 3.73 10.39
CA PHE A 25 -12.05 2.79 9.65
C PHE A 25 -10.61 3.28 9.51
N THR A 26 -10.39 4.60 9.49
CA THR A 26 -9.04 5.18 9.38
C THR A 26 -8.25 5.10 10.68
N ILE A 27 -8.91 5.12 11.83
CA ILE A 27 -8.25 5.06 13.14
C ILE A 27 -8.31 3.66 13.77
N PHE A 28 -9.20 2.78 13.30
CA PHE A 28 -9.41 1.45 13.86
C PHE A 28 -8.10 0.67 14.01
N ILE A 29 -7.36 0.50 12.92
CA ILE A 29 -6.10 -0.22 12.97
C ILE A 29 -4.97 0.64 13.56
N PRO A 30 -4.66 1.85 13.03
CA PRO A 30 -3.48 2.61 13.46
C PRO A 30 -3.54 3.13 14.90
N VAL A 31 -4.74 3.28 15.47
CA VAL A 31 -4.91 3.75 16.85
C VAL A 31 -5.39 2.60 17.73
N TYR A 32 -6.60 2.07 17.49
CA TYR A 32 -7.19 1.11 18.43
C TYR A 32 -6.47 -0.24 18.42
N CYS A 33 -6.23 -0.87 17.27
CA CYS A 33 -5.49 -2.12 17.23
C CYS A 33 -4.04 -1.92 17.70
N PHE A 34 -3.37 -0.85 17.27
CA PHE A 34 -1.98 -0.62 17.68
C PHE A 34 -1.83 -0.43 19.20
N LEU A 35 -2.83 0.12 19.91
CA LEU A 35 -2.80 0.23 21.37
C LEU A 35 -3.28 -1.05 22.08
N LEU A 36 -4.33 -1.70 21.58
CA LEU A 36 -4.95 -2.85 22.24
C LEU A 36 -4.17 -4.15 22.07
N MET A 37 -3.55 -4.39 20.91
CA MET A 37 -2.84 -5.65 20.65
C MET A 37 -1.63 -5.87 21.58
N PRO A 38 -0.74 -4.87 21.81
CA PRO A 38 0.30 -4.98 22.82
C PRO A 38 -0.28 -5.19 24.23
N ALA A 39 -1.34 -4.46 24.59
CA ALA A 39 -1.97 -4.56 25.91
C ALA A 39 -2.50 -5.97 26.17
N ILE A 40 -3.24 -6.56 25.22
CA ILE A 40 -3.73 -7.95 25.31
C ILE A 40 -2.57 -8.93 25.41
N THR A 41 -1.53 -8.74 24.60
CA THR A 41 -0.33 -9.62 24.64
C THR A 41 0.37 -9.53 26.00
N ALA A 42 0.45 -8.34 26.59
CA ALA A 42 1.06 -8.12 27.91
C ALA A 42 0.23 -8.76 29.03
N LEU A 43 -1.10 -8.70 28.94
CA LEU A 43 -2.00 -9.34 29.90
C LEU A 43 -1.88 -10.88 29.91
N HIS A 44 -1.42 -11.50 28.81
CA HIS A 44 -1.11 -12.92 28.78
C HIS A 44 0.21 -13.29 29.49
N GLY A 45 0.97 -12.31 29.97
CA GLY A 45 2.16 -12.53 30.81
C GLY A 45 3.40 -13.03 30.08
N ASP A 46 3.36 -13.13 28.75
CA ASP A 46 4.50 -13.60 27.97
C ASP A 46 5.41 -12.43 27.53
N THR A 47 6.58 -12.33 28.15
CA THR A 47 7.57 -11.27 27.90
C THR A 47 8.63 -11.63 26.86
N GLU A 48 8.72 -12.89 26.42
CA GLU A 48 9.77 -13.32 25.50
C GLU A 48 9.62 -12.67 24.12
N ARG A 49 10.66 -11.99 23.64
CA ARG A 49 10.65 -11.28 22.35
C ARG A 49 9.39 -10.41 22.16
N PHE A 50 8.87 -9.85 23.27
CA PHE A 50 7.56 -9.20 23.30
C PHE A 50 7.42 -8.11 22.23
N LEU A 51 8.38 -7.18 22.18
CA LEU A 51 8.37 -6.08 21.22
C LEU A 51 8.38 -6.57 19.77
N GLU A 52 9.17 -7.60 19.46
CA GLU A 52 9.26 -8.16 18.12
C GLU A 52 7.92 -8.78 17.68
N ARG A 53 7.31 -9.59 18.54
CA ARG A 53 6.01 -10.23 18.23
C ARG A 53 4.91 -9.19 18.06
N VAL A 54 4.83 -8.21 18.95
CA VAL A 54 3.84 -7.13 18.87
C VAL A 54 4.04 -6.30 17.60
N SER A 55 5.28 -5.93 17.30
CA SER A 55 5.60 -5.19 16.07
C SER A 55 5.23 -5.98 14.83
N ALA A 56 5.57 -7.28 14.79
CA ALA A 56 5.21 -8.16 13.68
C ALA A 56 3.69 -8.27 13.50
N GLN A 57 2.93 -8.40 14.59
CA GLN A 57 1.46 -8.43 14.56
C GLN A 57 0.86 -7.12 14.04
N GLN A 58 1.33 -5.99 14.57
CA GLN A 58 0.89 -4.65 14.16
C GLN A 58 1.17 -4.39 12.67
N TRP A 59 2.37 -4.70 12.21
CA TRP A 59 2.74 -4.55 10.80
C TRP A 59 2.00 -5.52 9.90
N ALA A 60 1.78 -6.76 10.34
CA ALA A 60 0.98 -7.71 9.58
C ALA A 60 -0.43 -7.18 9.34
N VAL A 61 -1.12 -6.70 10.39
CA VAL A 61 -2.48 -6.14 10.26
C VAL A 61 -2.49 -4.83 9.46
N MET A 62 -1.49 -3.96 9.66
CA MET A 62 -1.35 -2.72 8.90
C MET A 62 -1.24 -3.01 7.39
N ILE A 63 -0.32 -3.88 6.99
CA ILE A 63 -0.03 -4.16 5.58
C ILE A 63 -1.16 -4.96 4.93
N SER A 64 -1.62 -6.04 5.57
CA SER A 64 -2.56 -6.97 4.94
C SER A 64 -4.02 -6.57 5.03
N VAL A 65 -4.39 -5.71 6.01
CA VAL A 65 -5.79 -5.33 6.25
C VAL A 65 -5.98 -3.84 6.03
N TYR A 66 -5.28 -2.98 6.79
CA TYR A 66 -5.50 -1.53 6.72
C TYR A 66 -5.22 -1.01 5.32
N CYS A 67 -4.00 -1.21 4.84
CA CYS A 67 -3.55 -0.75 3.53
C CYS A 67 -4.40 -1.30 2.38
N VAL A 68 -4.69 -2.60 2.38
CA VAL A 68 -5.51 -3.24 1.34
C VAL A 68 -6.95 -2.74 1.36
N SER A 69 -7.53 -2.48 2.54
CA SER A 69 -8.91 -1.98 2.66
C SER A 69 -9.11 -0.58 2.05
N HIS A 70 -8.03 0.19 1.85
CA HIS A 70 -8.13 1.52 1.22
C HIS A 70 -8.39 1.45 -0.30
N VAL A 71 -8.14 0.31 -0.94
CA VAL A 71 -8.48 0.12 -2.35
C VAL A 71 -10.00 0.14 -2.55
N PRO A 72 -10.81 -0.74 -1.91
CA PRO A 72 -12.27 -0.65 -2.01
C PRO A 72 -12.85 0.57 -1.29
N ALA A 73 -12.16 1.15 -0.29
CA ALA A 73 -12.62 2.39 0.34
C ALA A 73 -12.75 3.55 -0.65
N LEU A 74 -12.01 3.56 -1.76
CA LEU A 74 -12.20 4.54 -2.83
C LEU A 74 -13.63 4.60 -3.37
N LEU A 75 -14.39 3.49 -3.28
CA LEU A 75 -15.79 3.46 -3.67
C LEU A 75 -16.69 4.32 -2.78
N THR A 76 -16.27 4.58 -1.54
CA THR A 76 -17.04 5.36 -0.56
C THR A 76 -16.79 6.86 -0.65
N LEU A 77 -15.96 7.33 -1.59
CA LEU A 77 -15.67 8.75 -1.77
C LEU A 77 -16.82 9.45 -2.49
N GLU A 78 -17.22 10.61 -1.97
CA GLU A 78 -18.23 11.47 -2.59
C GLU A 78 -17.53 12.63 -3.29
N VAL A 79 -17.20 12.44 -4.58
CA VAL A 79 -16.53 13.46 -5.37
C VAL A 79 -17.57 14.20 -6.23
N PRO A 80 -17.76 15.53 -6.06
CA PRO A 80 -18.69 16.32 -6.85
C PRO A 80 -18.41 16.20 -8.36
N GLY A 81 -19.44 15.87 -9.14
CA GLY A 81 -19.33 15.72 -10.60
C GLY A 81 -18.66 14.42 -11.07
N PHE A 82 -18.33 13.50 -10.17
CA PHE A 82 -17.71 12.20 -10.47
C PHE A 82 -18.47 11.01 -9.84
N GLU A 83 -19.75 11.22 -9.53
CA GLU A 83 -20.62 10.25 -8.87
C GLU A 83 -20.74 8.94 -9.68
N GLY A 84 -20.71 7.81 -8.98
CA GLY A 84 -20.83 6.48 -9.58
C GLY A 84 -19.62 6.03 -10.41
N ARG A 85 -18.57 6.85 -10.55
CA ARG A 85 -17.38 6.55 -11.36
C ARG A 85 -16.15 6.22 -10.53
N ASN A 86 -16.28 6.04 -9.21
CA ASN A 86 -15.18 5.75 -8.29
C ASN A 86 -14.37 4.49 -8.65
N LEU A 87 -14.96 3.54 -9.37
CA LEU A 87 -14.21 2.39 -9.93
C LEU A 87 -13.06 2.83 -10.85
N LEU A 88 -13.19 3.96 -11.54
CA LEU A 88 -12.12 4.52 -12.38
C LEU A 88 -10.94 5.05 -11.55
N LEU A 89 -11.17 5.50 -10.30
CA LEU A 89 -10.08 5.87 -9.39
C LEU A 89 -9.26 4.65 -8.97
N ILE A 90 -9.93 3.51 -8.75
CA ILE A 90 -9.24 2.24 -8.49
C ILE A 90 -8.42 1.81 -9.70
N ALA A 91 -9.00 1.89 -10.91
CA ALA A 91 -8.28 1.58 -12.14
C ALA A 91 -7.07 2.51 -12.33
N PHE A 92 -7.23 3.81 -12.11
CA PHE A 92 -6.15 4.79 -12.16
C PHE A 92 -5.02 4.45 -11.18
N LEU A 93 -5.36 4.19 -9.91
CA LEU A 93 -4.39 3.80 -8.88
C LEU A 93 -3.60 2.55 -9.30
N ILE A 94 -4.29 1.49 -9.69
CA ILE A 94 -3.64 0.22 -10.05
C ILE A 94 -2.76 0.38 -11.28
N ILE A 95 -3.25 1.02 -12.34
CA ILE A 95 -2.50 1.19 -13.60
C ILE A 95 -1.26 2.04 -13.37
N THR A 96 -1.37 3.15 -12.65
CA THR A 96 -0.24 4.05 -12.39
C THR A 96 0.82 3.39 -11.50
N VAL A 97 0.42 2.76 -10.39
CA VAL A 97 1.36 2.14 -9.43
C VAL A 97 2.02 0.91 -10.02
N GLN A 98 1.26 -0.02 -10.59
CA GLN A 98 1.84 -1.22 -11.23
C GLN A 98 2.65 -0.86 -12.48
N GLY A 99 2.19 0.14 -13.24
CA GLY A 99 2.96 0.71 -14.35
C GLY A 99 4.29 1.30 -13.87
N SER A 100 4.30 1.99 -12.72
CA SER A 100 5.52 2.50 -12.10
C SER A 100 6.49 1.39 -11.75
N ASP A 101 6.04 0.27 -11.17
CA ASP A 101 6.93 -0.86 -10.85
C ASP A 101 7.62 -1.43 -12.09
N VAL A 102 6.88 -1.58 -13.20
CA VAL A 102 7.43 -2.01 -14.49
C VAL A 102 8.44 -1.00 -15.03
N LEU A 103 8.08 0.29 -15.02
CA LEU A 103 8.94 1.36 -15.52
C LEU A 103 10.21 1.49 -14.68
N GLN A 104 10.12 1.44 -13.35
CA GLN A 104 11.28 1.45 -12.46
C GLN A 104 12.22 0.28 -12.74
N TYR A 105 11.68 -0.91 -13.00
CA TYR A 105 12.48 -2.07 -13.40
C TYR A 105 13.17 -1.85 -14.76
N ILE A 106 12.46 -1.33 -15.76
CA ILE A 106 13.00 -1.04 -17.09
C ILE A 106 14.12 0.00 -17.00
N TYR A 107 13.86 1.16 -16.39
CA TYR A 107 14.87 2.21 -16.20
C TYR A 107 16.04 1.73 -15.35
N GLY A 108 15.77 0.94 -14.32
CA GLY A 108 16.81 0.34 -13.48
C GLY A 108 17.70 -0.63 -14.24
N LYS A 109 17.17 -1.38 -15.20
CA LYS A 109 17.95 -2.30 -16.05
C LYS A 109 18.73 -1.57 -17.16
N LEU A 110 18.15 -0.51 -17.74
CA LEU A 110 18.76 0.22 -18.85
C LEU A 110 19.82 1.24 -18.38
N PHE A 111 19.55 1.94 -17.29
CA PHE A 111 20.34 3.09 -16.84
C PHE A 111 20.87 2.94 -15.40
N GLY A 112 20.50 1.88 -14.69
CA GLY A 112 20.86 1.69 -13.29
C GLY A 112 22.37 1.58 -13.09
N ARG A 113 22.92 2.51 -12.31
CA ARG A 113 24.33 2.49 -11.89
C ARG A 113 24.45 2.49 -10.37
N HIS A 114 23.52 3.17 -9.69
CA HIS A 114 23.57 3.34 -8.24
C HIS A 114 22.44 2.57 -7.56
N LEU A 115 22.80 1.48 -6.89
CA LEU A 115 21.88 0.72 -6.06
C LEU A 115 21.45 1.53 -4.84
N MET A 116 20.16 1.48 -4.51
CA MET A 116 19.62 2.23 -3.38
C MET A 116 19.85 1.52 -2.05
N SER A 117 19.54 0.22 -1.98
CA SER A 117 19.74 -0.59 -0.77
C SER A 117 20.03 -2.04 -1.14
N PRO A 118 21.30 -2.38 -1.44
CA PRO A 118 21.68 -3.71 -1.92
C PRO A 118 21.27 -4.86 -0.98
N LYS A 119 21.26 -4.61 0.33
CA LYS A 119 20.89 -5.61 1.35
C LYS A 119 19.39 -5.87 1.41
N VAL A 120 18.57 -4.86 1.09
CA VAL A 120 17.10 -4.96 1.13
C VAL A 120 16.55 -5.41 -0.22
N SER A 121 17.01 -4.76 -1.30
CA SER A 121 16.59 -5.03 -2.66
C SER A 121 17.77 -4.87 -3.64
N PRO A 122 18.29 -5.98 -4.19
CA PRO A 122 19.47 -5.94 -5.06
C PRO A 122 19.19 -5.39 -6.47
N SER A 123 17.93 -5.19 -6.84
CA SER A 123 17.52 -4.72 -8.16
C SER A 123 17.08 -3.25 -8.21
N LYS A 124 16.86 -2.61 -7.05
CA LYS A 124 16.38 -1.22 -6.99
C LYS A 124 17.52 -0.22 -7.10
N THR A 125 17.43 0.67 -8.08
CA THR A 125 18.40 1.73 -8.36
C THR A 125 17.78 3.12 -8.25
N TRP A 126 18.61 4.13 -7.98
CA TRP A 126 18.18 5.53 -7.96
C TRP A 126 17.71 6.00 -9.34
N GLU A 127 18.37 5.58 -10.41
CA GLU A 127 17.98 5.92 -11.78
C GLU A 127 16.64 5.27 -12.15
N GLY A 128 16.42 4.03 -11.70
CA GLY A 128 15.13 3.34 -11.85
C GLY A 128 14.01 4.10 -11.15
N LEU A 129 14.22 4.56 -9.91
CA LEU A 129 13.24 5.35 -9.17
C LEU A 129 12.90 6.65 -9.91
N VAL A 130 13.90 7.45 -10.28
CA VAL A 130 13.67 8.76 -10.91
C VAL A 130 12.98 8.59 -12.27
N GLY A 131 13.47 7.68 -13.11
CA GLY A 131 12.88 7.40 -14.42
C GLY A 131 11.45 6.85 -14.31
N GLY A 132 11.23 5.92 -13.38
CA GLY A 132 9.93 5.33 -13.11
C GLY A 132 8.92 6.33 -12.56
N LEU A 133 9.31 7.20 -11.63
CA LEU A 133 8.43 8.26 -11.10
C LEU A 133 8.09 9.29 -12.17
N ALA A 134 9.07 9.76 -12.95
CA ALA A 134 8.83 10.74 -14.01
C ALA A 134 7.84 10.19 -15.06
N THR A 135 8.05 8.96 -15.51
CA THR A 135 7.21 8.33 -16.54
C THR A 135 5.84 7.89 -16.02
N SER A 136 5.74 7.40 -14.78
CA SER A 136 4.45 7.11 -14.15
C SER A 136 3.63 8.36 -13.83
N SER A 137 4.28 9.49 -13.55
CA SER A 137 3.59 10.79 -13.43
C SER A 137 3.03 11.26 -14.77
N LEU A 138 3.80 11.10 -15.85
CA LEU A 138 3.31 11.35 -17.21
C LEU A 138 2.16 10.42 -17.56
N LEU A 139 2.26 9.12 -17.23
CA LEU A 139 1.17 8.16 -17.38
C LEU A 139 -0.08 8.61 -16.62
N GLY A 140 0.06 9.09 -15.39
CA GLY A 140 -1.03 9.70 -14.62
C GLY A 140 -1.68 10.88 -15.33
N ALA A 141 -0.88 11.80 -15.88
CA ALA A 141 -1.38 12.93 -16.67
C ALA A 141 -2.20 12.48 -17.89
N LEU A 142 -1.69 11.49 -18.62
CA LEU A 142 -2.34 10.91 -19.79
C LEU A 142 -3.63 10.18 -19.43
N LEU A 143 -3.71 9.59 -18.25
CA LEU A 143 -4.89 8.90 -17.71
C LEU A 143 -5.84 9.82 -16.96
N SER A 144 -5.65 11.14 -17.00
CA SER A 144 -6.53 12.11 -16.32
C SER A 144 -8.01 11.97 -16.69
N PHE A 145 -8.32 11.50 -17.91
CA PHE A 145 -9.69 11.21 -18.35
C PHE A 145 -10.41 10.13 -17.53
N LEU A 146 -9.68 9.30 -16.77
CA LEU A 146 -10.23 8.33 -15.82
C LEU A 146 -10.56 8.94 -14.45
N THR A 147 -10.26 10.22 -14.25
CA THR A 147 -10.30 10.87 -12.93
C THR A 147 -11.03 12.20 -13.01
N PRO A 148 -11.46 12.76 -11.88
CA PRO A 148 -11.99 14.13 -11.80
C PRO A 148 -10.86 15.20 -11.84
N PHE A 149 -9.61 14.79 -12.05
CA PHE A 149 -8.44 15.65 -11.91
C PHE A 149 -8.07 16.31 -13.23
N SER A 150 -7.50 17.53 -13.18
CA SER A 150 -6.79 18.08 -14.34
C SER A 150 -5.54 17.23 -14.65
N PRO A 151 -4.98 17.29 -15.89
CA PRO A 151 -3.78 16.52 -16.22
C PRO A 151 -2.60 16.74 -15.26
N LEU A 152 -2.41 17.98 -14.80
CA LEU A 152 -1.36 18.31 -13.83
C LEU A 152 -1.65 17.72 -12.44
N GLN A 153 -2.90 17.77 -11.99
CA GLN A 153 -3.32 17.17 -10.73
C GLN A 153 -3.20 15.65 -10.77
N ALA A 154 -3.62 15.01 -11.86
CA ALA A 154 -3.47 13.57 -12.06
C ALA A 154 -1.99 13.15 -12.05
N ALA A 155 -1.11 13.94 -12.68
CA ALA A 155 0.33 13.72 -12.62
C ALA A 155 0.87 13.78 -11.18
N ALA A 156 0.46 14.80 -10.41
CA ALA A 156 0.90 14.98 -9.03
C ALA A 156 0.39 13.86 -8.10
N VAL A 157 -0.88 13.47 -8.24
CA VAL A 157 -1.46 12.38 -7.45
C VAL A 157 -0.80 11.04 -7.81
N ALA A 158 -0.55 10.77 -9.10
CA ALA A 158 0.18 9.59 -9.54
C ALA A 158 1.62 9.58 -9.00
N PHE A 159 2.33 10.72 -9.04
CA PHE A 159 3.66 10.86 -8.46
C PHE A 159 3.69 10.45 -6.98
N ILE A 160 2.77 11.02 -6.18
CA ILE A 160 2.68 10.74 -4.74
C ILE A 160 2.37 9.25 -4.51
N ALA A 161 1.38 8.70 -5.21
CA ALA A 161 1.00 7.30 -5.07
C ALA A 161 2.15 6.34 -5.45
N CYS A 162 2.85 6.61 -6.55
CA CYS A 162 3.96 5.79 -7.02
C CYS A 162 5.19 5.90 -6.11
N LEU A 163 5.49 7.09 -5.60
CA LEU A 163 6.55 7.27 -4.61
C LEU A 163 6.25 6.47 -3.34
N MET A 164 5.01 6.55 -2.88
CA MET A 164 4.61 5.78 -1.70
C MET A 164 4.61 4.28 -1.96
N GLY A 165 4.20 3.83 -3.15
CA GLY A 165 4.29 2.43 -3.52
C GLY A 165 5.72 1.92 -3.60
N PHE A 166 6.65 2.72 -4.09
CA PHE A 166 8.07 2.38 -4.06
C PHE A 166 8.59 2.18 -2.62
N LEU A 167 8.24 3.10 -1.71
CA LEU A 167 8.61 3.02 -0.30
C LEU A 167 7.96 1.82 0.39
N GLY A 168 6.68 1.55 0.11
CA GLY A 168 5.98 0.35 0.60
C GLY A 168 6.67 -0.93 0.16
N GLY A 169 7.05 -1.03 -1.11
CA GLY A 169 7.80 -2.17 -1.63
C GLY A 169 9.19 -2.32 -1.01
N LEU A 170 9.86 -1.22 -0.60
CA LEU A 170 11.11 -1.29 0.16
C LEU A 170 10.88 -1.83 1.58
N VAL A 171 9.85 -1.34 2.27
CA VAL A 171 9.48 -1.83 3.61
C VAL A 171 9.10 -3.31 3.55
N ALA A 172 8.25 -3.72 2.62
CA ALA A 172 7.88 -5.12 2.42
C ALA A 172 9.12 -5.99 2.14
N SER A 173 10.04 -5.51 1.29
CA SER A 173 11.30 -6.20 1.03
C SER A 173 12.15 -6.35 2.30
N ALA A 174 12.25 -5.29 3.12
CA ALA A 174 13.00 -5.33 4.37
C ALA A 174 12.40 -6.33 5.38
N ILE A 175 11.07 -6.34 5.54
CA ILE A 175 10.38 -7.30 6.42
C ILE A 175 10.62 -8.74 5.94
N LYS A 176 10.56 -9.00 4.62
CA LYS A 176 10.88 -10.32 4.06
C LYS A 176 12.29 -10.78 4.44
N ARG A 177 13.29 -9.89 4.30
CA ARG A 177 14.69 -10.19 4.68
C ARG A 177 14.88 -10.42 6.16
N ASP A 178 14.20 -9.64 7.00
CA ASP A 178 14.20 -9.83 8.45
C ASP A 178 13.67 -11.22 8.86
N GLN A 179 12.61 -11.67 8.19
CA GLN A 179 12.02 -12.99 8.40
C GLN A 179 12.77 -14.14 7.69
N GLY A 180 13.89 -13.85 7.03
CA GLY A 180 14.70 -14.85 6.32
C GLY A 180 14.06 -15.41 5.04
N VAL A 181 12.96 -14.79 4.56
CA VAL A 181 12.23 -15.23 3.36
C VAL A 181 12.45 -14.26 2.19
N LYS A 182 12.22 -14.73 0.97
CA LYS A 182 12.27 -13.90 -0.24
C LYS A 182 10.88 -13.43 -0.69
N ASP A 183 9.90 -14.32 -0.59
CA ASP A 183 8.53 -14.16 -1.08
C ASP A 183 7.56 -14.50 0.07
N TRP A 184 6.39 -13.86 0.13
CA TRP A 184 5.42 -14.06 1.22
C TRP A 184 4.74 -15.44 1.21
N GLY A 185 4.81 -16.16 0.08
CA GLY A 185 4.27 -17.50 -0.10
C GLY A 185 4.51 -18.04 -1.51
N HIS A 186 4.01 -19.25 -1.79
CA HIS A 186 4.23 -19.95 -3.06
C HIS A 186 2.93 -20.17 -3.86
N LEU A 187 1.99 -19.21 -3.80
CA LEU A 187 0.66 -19.39 -4.38
C LEU A 187 0.70 -19.61 -5.91
N ILE A 188 1.73 -19.09 -6.60
CA ILE A 188 1.96 -19.31 -8.03
C ILE A 188 3.42 -19.70 -8.22
N GLU A 189 3.67 -20.92 -8.71
CA GLU A 189 5.02 -21.39 -9.01
C GLU A 189 5.73 -20.40 -9.95
N GLY A 190 6.86 -19.85 -9.49
CA GLY A 190 7.68 -18.89 -10.23
C GLY A 190 7.28 -17.41 -10.14
N HIS A 191 6.18 -17.03 -9.47
CA HIS A 191 5.70 -15.63 -9.40
C HIS A 191 5.54 -15.05 -7.98
N GLY A 192 5.96 -15.78 -6.94
CA GLY A 192 5.79 -15.36 -5.54
C GLY A 192 4.35 -15.49 -5.03
N GLY A 193 4.06 -14.86 -3.89
CA GLY A 193 2.75 -14.84 -3.26
C GLY A 193 1.84 -13.73 -3.80
N MET A 194 0.53 -13.83 -3.53
CA MET A 194 -0.44 -12.77 -3.87
C MET A 194 -0.07 -11.42 -3.23
N MET A 195 0.49 -11.45 -2.01
CA MET A 195 0.94 -10.26 -1.30
C MET A 195 2.13 -9.59 -1.99
N ASP A 196 3.03 -10.37 -2.63
CA ASP A 196 4.18 -9.81 -3.35
C ASP A 196 3.75 -8.93 -4.53
N ARG A 197 2.58 -9.19 -5.13
CA ARG A 197 1.99 -8.36 -6.20
C ARG A 197 1.31 -7.09 -5.68
N ALA A 198 0.96 -7.07 -4.40
CA ALA A 198 0.34 -5.95 -3.73
C ALA A 198 1.35 -5.07 -2.99
N ASP A 199 2.62 -5.48 -2.87
CA ASP A 199 3.68 -4.79 -2.09
C ASP A 199 3.72 -3.26 -2.34
N SER A 200 3.56 -2.82 -3.60
CA SER A 200 3.52 -1.40 -3.96
C SER A 200 2.17 -0.73 -3.69
N LEU A 201 1.06 -1.48 -3.77
CA LEU A 201 -0.27 -0.96 -3.43
C LEU A 201 -0.43 -0.73 -1.93
N VAL A 202 0.31 -1.44 -1.07
CA VAL A 202 0.21 -1.35 0.39
C VAL A 202 0.34 0.10 0.86
N PHE A 203 1.35 0.83 0.41
CA PHE A 203 1.53 2.23 0.83
C PHE A 203 0.83 3.20 -0.12
N ALA A 204 0.69 2.85 -1.40
CA ALA A 204 0.06 3.73 -2.38
C ALA A 204 -1.44 3.93 -2.12
N ALA A 205 -2.18 2.86 -1.81
CA ALA A 205 -3.63 2.90 -1.64
C ALA A 205 -4.10 3.84 -0.51
N PRO A 206 -3.61 3.76 0.74
CA PRO A 206 -4.05 4.66 1.80
C PRO A 206 -3.70 6.12 1.50
N ILE A 207 -2.49 6.39 1.00
CA ILE A 207 -2.08 7.76 0.69
C ILE A 207 -2.89 8.32 -0.47
N PHE A 208 -3.13 7.55 -1.53
CA PHE A 208 -3.98 7.95 -2.63
C PHE A 208 -5.40 8.25 -2.14
N PHE A 209 -6.01 7.35 -1.37
CA PHE A 209 -7.35 7.56 -0.79
C PHE A 209 -7.43 8.86 0.02
N HIS A 210 -6.50 9.08 0.95
CA HIS A 210 -6.50 10.28 1.78
C HIS A 210 -6.22 11.55 0.97
N THR A 211 -5.38 11.48 -0.06
CA THR A 211 -5.12 12.61 -0.97
C THR A 211 -6.38 12.98 -1.72
N VAL A 212 -7.07 12.02 -2.35
CA VAL A 212 -8.31 12.29 -3.09
C VAL A 212 -9.37 12.85 -2.16
N ARG A 213 -9.55 12.24 -0.98
CA ARG A 213 -10.50 12.71 0.02
C ARG A 213 -10.20 14.15 0.44
N TYR A 214 -8.97 14.47 0.81
CA TYR A 214 -8.65 15.78 1.37
C TYR A 214 -8.84 16.95 0.38
N PHE A 215 -8.64 16.69 -0.92
CA PHE A 215 -8.64 17.73 -1.95
C PHE A 215 -9.89 17.74 -2.85
N TRP A 216 -10.67 16.65 -2.92
CA TRP A 216 -11.79 16.50 -3.85
C TRP A 216 -13.12 16.05 -3.23
N THR A 217 -13.20 15.81 -1.92
CA THR A 217 -14.46 15.53 -1.20
C THR A 217 -14.67 16.55 -0.09
#